data_AF-A0A8I3RRX1-F1
#
_entry.id   AF-A0A8I3RRX1-F1
#
_cell.length_a   1.000
_cell.length_b   1.000
_cell.length_c   1.000
_cell.angle_alpha   90.00
_cell.angle_beta   90.00
_cell.angle_gamma   90.00
#
_symmetry.space_group_name_H-M   'P 1'
#
loop_
_entity.id
_entity.type
_entity.pdbx_description
1 polymer ?
#
loop_
_entity_poly.entity_id
_entity_poly.type
_entity_poly.pdbx_seq_one_letter_code
_entity_poly.pdbx_strand_id
1 'polypeptide(L)'
;LRPKASVSKQDIRQQIWDYMESQNLADFPRPVHHRIPNFKGSFLACQNIRDLEVFTRTQEVKVDPDKPLEGVRLLMLQVIIFS
;
A
#
# COMPACT_ATOMS: atom_id res chain seq x y z
N LEU A 1 25.88 24.25 -20.53
CA LEU A 1 25.08 23.00 -20.62
C LEU A 1 23.99 23.08 -19.56
N ARG A 2 22.70 23.06 -19.92
CA ARG A 2 21.63 22.99 -18.90
C ARG A 2 21.70 21.63 -18.20
N PRO A 3 21.55 21.54 -16.87
CA PRO A 3 21.42 20.26 -16.20
C PRO A 3 20.25 19.49 -16.82
N LYS A 4 20.48 18.22 -17.15
CA LYS A 4 19.40 17.32 -17.55
C LYS A 4 18.42 17.27 -16.38
N ALA A 5 17.14 17.56 -16.62
CA ALA A 5 16.14 17.47 -15.56
C ALA A 5 16.14 16.06 -14.98
N SER A 6 16.30 15.95 -13.66
CA SER A 6 16.22 14.66 -12.97
C SER A 6 14.77 14.20 -12.93
N VAL A 7 14.57 12.88 -12.93
CA VAL A 7 13.24 12.27 -12.76
C VAL A 7 12.67 12.71 -11.41
N SER A 8 11.50 13.34 -11.43
CA SER A 8 10.83 13.80 -10.22
C SER A 8 10.00 12.69 -9.57
N LYS A 9 9.61 12.89 -8.31
CA LYS A 9 8.65 11.99 -7.63
C LYS A 9 7.31 11.91 -8.37
N GLN A 10 6.89 12.99 -9.03
CA GLN A 10 5.65 13.02 -9.80
C GLN A 10 5.77 12.18 -11.07
N ASP A 11 6.92 12.22 -11.75
CA ASP A 11 7.17 11.40 -12.94
C ASP A 11 7.09 9.90 -12.61
N ILE A 12 7.67 9.49 -11.48
CA ILE A 12 7.59 8.09 -11.01
C ILE A 12 6.16 7.71 -10.64
N ARG A 13 5.43 8.57 -9.92
CA ARG A 13 4.02 8.30 -9.59
C ARG A 13 3.19 8.10 -10.85
N GLN A 14 3.35 8.97 -11.84
CA GLN A 14 2.65 8.88 -13.11
C GLN A 14 2.96 7.56 -13.80
N GLN A 15 4.25 7.19 -13.91
CA GLN A 15 4.68 5.93 -14.51
C GLN A 15 4.07 4.71 -13.82
N ILE A 16 4.08 4.67 -12.49
CA ILE A 16 3.52 3.54 -11.72
C ILE A 16 1.99 3.50 -11.83
N TRP A 17 1.32 4.65 -11.74
CA TRP A 17 -0.14 4.72 -11.92
C TRP A 17 -0.57 4.24 -13.31
N ASP A 18 0.11 4.69 -14.37
CA ASP A 18 -0.16 4.26 -15.75
C ASP A 18 0.09 2.76 -15.92
N TYR A 19 1.15 2.25 -15.31
CA TYR A 19 1.44 0.81 -15.32
C TYR A 19 0.35 0.01 -14.60
N MET A 20 -0.09 0.44 -13.42
CA MET A 20 -1.14 -0.25 -12.66
C MET A 20 -2.48 -0.28 -13.41
N GLU A 21 -2.86 0.81 -14.08
CA GLU A 21 -4.09 0.87 -14.88
C GLU A 21 -3.99 0.01 -16.15
N SER A 22 -2.90 0.15 -16.91
CA SER A 22 -2.71 -0.57 -18.19
C SER A 22 -2.56 -2.08 -18.01
N GLN A 23 -1.94 -2.52 -16.92
CA GLN A 23 -1.77 -3.94 -16.59
C GLN A 23 -2.94 -4.48 -15.75
N ASN A 24 -3.98 -3.68 -15.50
CA ASN A 24 -5.15 -4.07 -14.70
C ASN A 24 -4.76 -4.63 -13.32
N LEU A 25 -3.73 -4.04 -12.69
CA LEU A 25 -3.23 -4.39 -11.36
C LEU A 25 -3.99 -3.63 -10.27
N ALA A 26 -4.50 -2.44 -10.60
CA ALA A 26 -5.32 -1.65 -9.71
C ALA A 26 -6.63 -2.36 -9.38
N ASP A 27 -7.06 -2.23 -8.13
CA ASP A 27 -8.38 -2.65 -7.66
C ASP A 27 -9.19 -1.42 -7.23
N PHE A 28 -10.50 -1.57 -7.00
CA PHE A 28 -11.35 -0.45 -6.59
C PHE A 28 -10.80 0.20 -5.31
N PRO A 29 -10.72 1.54 -5.22
CA PRO A 29 -11.25 2.50 -6.19
C PRO A 29 -10.29 2.78 -7.37
N ARG A 30 -10.83 3.03 -8.56
CA ARG A 30 -10.11 3.46 -9.79
C ARG A 30 -10.62 4.84 -10.28
N PRO A 31 -9.87 5.62 -11.07
CA PRO A 31 -8.48 5.41 -11.52
C PRO A 31 -7.42 5.85 -10.47
N VAL A 32 -6.30 5.16 -10.37
CA VAL A 32 -5.33 5.35 -9.27
C VAL A 32 -4.62 6.71 -9.23
N HIS A 33 -4.62 7.45 -10.34
CA HIS A 33 -3.97 8.76 -10.42
C HIS A 33 -4.41 9.71 -9.31
N HIS A 34 -3.42 10.39 -8.72
CA HIS A 34 -3.60 11.34 -7.61
C HIS A 34 -4.17 10.73 -6.31
N ARG A 35 -4.13 9.41 -6.15
CA ARG A 35 -4.61 8.69 -4.95
C ARG A 35 -3.58 7.68 -4.44
N ILE A 36 -3.82 7.15 -3.23
CA ILE A 36 -3.14 5.93 -2.77
C ILE A 36 -3.80 4.73 -3.46
N PRO A 37 -3.08 4.01 -4.34
CA PRO A 37 -3.69 2.95 -5.13
C PRO A 37 -4.03 1.73 -4.28
N ASN A 38 -5.24 1.19 -4.45
CA ASN A 38 -5.51 -0.21 -4.11
C ASN A 38 -5.05 -1.12 -5.26
N PHE A 39 -4.67 -2.35 -4.95
CA PHE A 39 -4.16 -3.31 -5.93
C PHE A 39 -4.63 -4.73 -5.65
N LYS A 40 -4.71 -5.54 -6.70
CA LYS A 40 -5.01 -6.96 -6.59
C LYS A 40 -3.94 -7.66 -5.76
N GLY A 41 -4.36 -8.30 -4.68
CA GLY A 41 -3.45 -8.94 -3.72
C GLY A 41 -3.08 -8.08 -2.51
N SER A 42 -3.67 -6.88 -2.35
CA SER A 42 -3.43 -6.02 -1.17
C SER A 42 -3.74 -6.75 0.14
N PHE A 43 -4.84 -7.51 0.20
CA PHE A 43 -5.19 -8.29 1.39
C PHE A 43 -4.15 -9.38 1.72
N LEU A 44 -3.63 -10.09 0.71
CA LEU A 44 -2.57 -11.09 0.93
C LEU A 44 -1.28 -10.42 1.41
N ALA A 45 -0.89 -9.29 0.79
CA ALA A 45 0.28 -8.53 1.21
C ALA A 45 0.16 -8.06 2.68
N CYS A 46 -1.05 -7.70 3.14
CA CYS A 46 -1.30 -7.34 4.54
C CYS A 46 -1.00 -8.50 5.52
N GLN A 47 -1.19 -9.76 5.12
CA GLN A 47 -0.97 -10.91 6.00
C GLN A 47 0.50 -11.11 6.36
N ASN A 48 1.41 -10.76 5.45
CA ASN A 48 2.87 -10.89 5.63
C ASN A 48 3.41 -10.06 6.79
N ILE A 49 2.66 -9.05 7.27
CA ILE A 49 3.06 -8.24 8.42
C ILE A 49 3.19 -9.11 9.69
N ARG A 50 2.40 -10.18 9.83
CA ARG A 50 2.46 -11.12 10.96
C ARG A 50 3.84 -11.77 11.11
N ASP A 51 4.55 -11.94 10.00
CA ASP A 51 5.82 -12.66 9.96
C ASP A 51 7.02 -11.76 10.30
N LEU A 52 6.79 -10.45 10.46
CA LEU A 52 7.84 -9.50 10.82
C LEU A 52 8.11 -9.55 12.32
N GLU A 53 9.35 -9.85 12.72
CA GLU A 53 9.78 -9.86 14.13
C GLU A 53 9.55 -8.53 14.83
N VAL A 54 9.67 -7.40 14.11
CA VAL A 54 9.36 -6.07 14.67
C VAL A 54 7.87 -5.96 15.01
N PHE A 55 7.00 -6.54 14.19
CA PHE A 55 5.56 -6.48 14.39
C PHE A 55 5.14 -7.27 15.64
N THR A 56 5.74 -8.45 15.87
CA THR A 56 5.43 -9.28 17.05
C THR A 56 5.89 -8.69 18.38
N ARG A 57 6.84 -7.74 18.35
CA ARG A 57 7.39 -7.08 19.55
C ARG A 57 6.80 -5.69 19.83
N THR A 58 6.06 -5.13 18.88
CA THR A 58 5.48 -3.80 19.00
C THR A 58 4.20 -3.83 19.83
N GLN A 59 4.05 -2.87 20.76
CA GLN A 59 2.84 -2.72 21.58
C GLN A 59 1.74 -1.92 20.88
N GLU A 60 2.11 -0.99 20.01
CA GLU A 60 1.18 -0.07 19.35
C GLU A 60 1.46 0.02 17.86
N VAL A 61 0.42 -0.13 17.04
CA VAL A 61 0.52 -0.09 15.58
C VAL A 61 -0.43 0.97 15.05
N LYS A 62 0.11 1.92 14.28
CA LYS A 62 -0.69 2.90 13.53
C LYS A 62 -0.96 2.37 12.13
N VAL A 63 -2.22 2.35 11.73
CA VAL A 63 -2.66 1.93 10.40
C VAL A 63 -3.53 3.03 9.77
N ASP A 64 -3.20 3.44 8.55
CA ASP A 64 -3.97 4.44 7.81
C ASP A 64 -5.31 3.88 7.28
N PRO A 65 -6.31 4.74 7.02
CA PRO A 65 -7.64 4.32 6.58
C PRO A 65 -7.70 3.88 5.11
N ASP A 66 -6.60 4.01 4.35
CA ASP A 66 -6.55 3.72 2.92
C ASP A 66 -6.96 2.27 2.61
N LYS A 67 -7.62 2.10 1.46
CA LYS A 67 -8.14 0.79 1.01
C LYS A 67 -7.10 -0.34 0.99
N PRO A 68 -5.85 -0.17 0.47
CA PRO A 68 -4.86 -1.26 0.50
C PRO A 68 -4.47 -1.72 1.92
N LEU A 69 -4.75 -0.93 2.97
CA LEU A 69 -4.41 -1.25 4.36
C LEU A 69 -5.59 -1.84 5.15
N GLU A 70 -6.73 -2.06 4.51
CA GLU A 70 -7.91 -2.66 5.15
C GLU A 70 -7.59 -4.04 5.76
N GLY A 71 -6.77 -4.85 5.08
CA GLY A 71 -6.34 -6.14 5.60
C GLY A 71 -5.54 -6.02 6.89
N VAL A 72 -4.67 -4.99 7.01
CA VAL A 72 -3.91 -4.72 8.25
C VAL A 72 -4.85 -4.27 9.36
N ARG A 73 -5.82 -3.40 9.08
CA ARG A 73 -6.81 -2.96 10.08
C ARG A 73 -7.60 -4.13 10.65
N LEU A 74 -8.09 -5.03 9.79
CA LEU A 74 -8.79 -6.26 10.21
C LEU A 74 -7.87 -7.19 11.01
N LEU A 75 -6.62 -7.33 10.56
CA LEU A 75 -5.60 -8.12 11.24
C LEU A 75 -5.35 -7.63 12.67
N MET A 76 -5.20 -6.31 12.88
CA MET A 76 -4.97 -5.75 14.23
C MET A 76 -6.11 -6.08 15.18
N LEU A 77 -7.36 -5.97 14.71
CA LEU A 77 -8.54 -6.26 15.53
C LEU A 77 -8.60 -7.75 15.93
N GLN A 78 -8.18 -8.67 15.05
CA GLN A 78 -8.13 -10.09 15.38
C GLN A 78 -7.04 -10.39 16.40
N VAL A 79 -5.83 -9.86 16.21
CA VAL A 79 -4.68 -10.15 17.10
C VAL A 79 -4.96 -9.65 18.52
N ILE A 80 -5.50 -8.44 18.68
CA ILE A 80 -5.79 -7.85 20.00
C ILE A 80 -6.89 -8.62 20.74
N ILE A 81 -7.86 -9.21 20.04
CA ILE A 81 -8.95 -9.98 20.68
C ILE A 81 -8.49 -11.35 21.20
N PHE A 82 -7.39 -11.90 20.66
CA PHE A 82 -6.89 -13.24 21.00
C PHE A 82 -5.50 -13.27 21.67
N SER A 83 -4.98 -12.11 22.07
CA SER A 83 -3.77 -11.97 22.90
C SER A 83 -4.16 -11.72 24.35
#